data_AF-A0A7S2FY85-F1
#
_entry.id   AF-A0A7S2FY85-F1
#
_cell.length_a   1.000
_cell.length_b   1.000
_cell.length_c   1.000
_cell.angle_alpha   90.00
_cell.angle_beta   90.00
_cell.angle_gamma   90.00
#
_symmetry.space_group_name_H-M   'P 1'
#
loop_
_entity.id
_entity.type
_entity.pdbx_description
1 polymer ?
#
loop_
_entity_poly.entity_id
_entity_poly.type
_entity_poly.pdbx_seq_one_letter_code
_entity_poly.pdbx_strand_id
1 'polypeptide(L)'
;SIRVARTLIRLKKKYPDNVTIILGNRDLNKIRFTSELAATELTDEALSEVPGPFWVPEKKRVSPLQHLTKLIAARDEIDVKQVTQKMLAKENTLANRVRWMLKETMGSDGEFERRRAELALLRGDLPGQNVSE
;
A
#
# COMPACT_ATOMS: atom_id res chain seq x y z
N SER A 1 5.29 12.91 -5.36
CA SER A 1 6.44 13.21 -6.26
C SER A 1 7.71 13.33 -5.44
N ILE A 2 8.69 12.44 -5.65
CA ILE A 2 9.97 12.45 -4.91
C ILE A 2 10.78 13.73 -5.15
N ARG A 3 10.66 14.32 -6.34
CA ARG A 3 11.34 15.56 -6.71
C ARG A 3 10.88 16.73 -5.84
N VAL A 4 9.56 16.89 -5.67
CA VAL A 4 8.98 17.94 -4.84
C VAL A 4 9.42 17.78 -3.39
N ALA A 5 9.31 16.57 -2.83
CA ALA A 5 9.75 16.30 -1.45
C ALA A 5 11.24 16.63 -1.22
N ARG A 6 12.12 16.22 -2.15
CA ARG A 6 13.56 16.54 -2.07
C ARG A 6 13.83 18.04 -2.12
N THR A 7 13.10 18.79 -2.95
CA THR A 7 13.24 20.25 -3.03
C THR A 7 12.79 20.93 -1.74
N LEU A 8 11.64 20.52 -1.18
CA LEU A 8 11.13 21.07 0.08
C LEU A 8 12.09 20.81 1.25
N ILE A 9 12.66 19.60 1.34
CA ILE A 9 13.67 19.27 2.35
C ILE A 9 14.93 20.13 2.20
N ARG A 10 15.40 20.36 0.95
CA ARG A 10 16.56 21.23 0.70
C ARG A 10 16.29 22.67 1.13
N LEU A 11 15.08 23.19 0.88
CA LEU A 11 14.68 24.52 1.31
C LEU A 11 14.68 24.66 2.84
N LYS A 12 14.12 23.68 3.57
CA LYS A 12 14.17 23.66 5.04
C LYS A 12 15.60 23.62 5.59
N LYS A 13 16.48 22.83 4.97
CA LYS A 13 17.90 22.75 5.39
C LYS A 13 18.65 24.06 5.13
N LYS A 14 18.36 24.77 4.03
CA LYS A 14 19.02 26.02 3.66
C LYS A 14 18.52 27.22 4.46
N TYR A 15 17.24 27.24 4.82
CA TYR A 15 16.58 28.33 5.54
C TYR A 15 15.79 27.78 6.73
N PRO A 16 16.47 27.39 7.83
CA PRO A 16 15.85 26.68 8.94
C PRO A 16 14.76 27.50 9.64
N ASP A 17 14.90 28.82 9.76
CA ASP A 17 13.95 29.65 10.50
C ASP A 17 12.83 30.23 9.62
N ASN A 18 13.06 30.31 8.30
CA ASN A 18 12.08 30.87 7.36
C ASN A 18 11.17 29.82 6.71
N VAL A 19 11.55 28.54 6.79
CA VAL A 19 10.78 27.44 6.22
C VAL A 19 10.30 26.54 7.34
N THR A 20 8.98 26.36 7.45
CA THR A 20 8.35 25.39 8.37
C THR A 20 7.60 24.36 7.55
N ILE A 21 7.90 23.08 7.77
CA ILE A 21 7.21 21.97 7.09
C ILE A 21 6.12 21.47 8.03
N ILE A 22 4.87 21.57 7.58
CA ILE A 22 3.72 20.97 8.25
C ILE A 22 3.49 19.60 7.61
N LEU A 23 3.45 18.55 8.42
CA LEU A 23 3.15 17.21 7.93
C LEU A 23 1.64 17.10 7.72
N GLY A 24 1.24 16.92 6.47
CA GLY A 24 -0.15 16.64 6.15
C GLY A 24 -0.52 15.19 6.52
N ASN A 25 -1.82 14.92 6.60
CA ASN A 25 -2.34 13.57 6.84
C ASN A 25 -1.78 12.54 5.83
N ARG A 26 -1.51 12.96 4.58
CA ARG A 26 -0.93 12.11 3.56
C ARG A 26 0.51 11.70 3.89
N ASP A 27 1.31 12.59 4.45
CA ASP A 27 2.71 12.32 4.80
C ASP A 27 2.79 11.43 6.06
N LEU A 28 1.96 11.73 7.07
CA LEU A 28 1.83 10.92 8.28
C LEU A 28 1.40 9.49 7.97
N ASN A 29 0.47 9.33 7.03
CA ASN A 29 0.03 8.00 6.60
C ASN A 29 1.18 7.16 6.02
N LYS A 30 2.22 7.75 5.42
CA LYS A 30 3.35 6.98 4.86
C LYS A 30 4.37 6.55 5.91
N ILE A 31 4.46 7.24 7.04
CA ILE A 31 5.31 6.82 8.17
C ILE A 31 4.77 5.50 8.77
N ARG A 32 3.46 5.26 8.71
CA ARG A 32 2.83 4.02 9.19
C ARG A 32 3.39 2.76 8.52
N PHE A 33 3.96 2.87 7.32
CA PHE A 33 4.59 1.72 6.65
C PHE A 33 5.76 1.13 7.44
N THR A 34 6.53 1.93 8.17
CA THR A 34 7.68 1.38 8.91
C THR A 34 7.25 0.56 10.12
N SER A 35 6.13 0.91 10.76
CA SER A 35 5.60 0.16 11.88
C SER A 35 4.72 -1.00 11.43
N GLU A 36 3.71 -0.74 10.59
CA GLU A 36 2.66 -1.71 10.24
C GLU A 36 3.10 -2.79 9.25
N LEU A 37 4.30 -2.64 8.67
CA LEU A 37 4.89 -3.62 7.75
C LEU A 37 6.20 -4.21 8.29
N ALA A 38 6.50 -4.01 9.57
CA ALA A 38 7.59 -4.70 10.23
C ALA A 38 7.36 -6.22 10.17
N ALA A 39 8.44 -7.02 10.13
CA ALA A 39 8.32 -8.48 10.01
C ALA A 39 7.46 -9.12 11.13
N THR A 40 7.48 -8.52 12.32
CA THR A 40 6.65 -8.92 13.47
C THR A 40 5.16 -8.70 13.26
N GLU A 41 4.77 -7.73 12.42
CA GLU A 41 3.37 -7.42 12.09
C GLU A 41 2.84 -8.25 10.91
N LEU A 42 3.72 -8.98 10.23
CA LEU A 42 3.39 -9.82 9.08
C LEU A 42 3.13 -11.28 9.45
N THR A 43 3.05 -11.63 10.75
CA THR A 43 2.73 -12.99 11.16
C THR A 43 1.26 -13.34 10.91
N ASP A 44 0.95 -14.63 10.92
CA ASP A 44 -0.42 -15.11 10.74
C ASP A 44 -1.29 -14.80 11.95
N GLU A 45 -0.71 -14.76 13.15
CA GLU A 45 -1.39 -14.35 14.38
C GLU A 45 -1.72 -12.85 14.34
N ALA A 46 -0.79 -12.01 13.89
CA ALA A 46 -1.04 -10.57 13.75
C ALA A 46 -2.12 -10.28 12.71
N LEU A 47 -2.25 -11.12 11.66
CA LEU A 47 -3.25 -10.93 10.61
C LEU A 47 -4.69 -10.87 11.13
N SER A 48 -5.05 -11.72 12.10
CA SER A 48 -6.40 -11.73 12.69
C SER A 48 -6.65 -10.58 13.66
N GLU A 49 -5.59 -10.09 14.31
CA GLU A 49 -5.69 -9.04 15.33
C GLU A 49 -5.70 -7.63 14.74
N VAL A 50 -5.17 -7.42 13.53
CA VAL A 50 -5.12 -6.09 12.93
C VAL A 50 -6.53 -5.62 12.53
N PRO A 51 -7.07 -4.57 13.18
CA PRO A 51 -8.36 -4.02 12.80
C PRO A 51 -8.24 -3.24 11.50
N GLY A 52 -9.38 -3.01 10.83
CA GLY A 52 -9.40 -2.02 9.75
C GLY A 52 -9.27 -0.58 10.29
N PRO A 53 -9.13 0.42 9.40
CA PRO A 53 -8.90 1.82 9.77
C PRO A 53 -10.00 2.39 10.66
N PHE A 54 -9.64 2.87 11.87
CA PHE A 54 -10.61 3.28 12.88
C PHE A 54 -11.45 4.51 12.49
N TRP A 55 -10.93 5.37 11.61
CA TRP A 55 -11.61 6.56 11.09
C TRP A 55 -12.62 6.25 9.97
N VAL A 56 -12.67 5.00 9.48
CA VAL A 56 -13.68 4.55 8.53
C VAL A 56 -14.88 4.00 9.32
N PRO A 57 -16.13 4.34 8.93
CA PRO A 57 -17.33 3.77 9.53
C PRO A 57 -17.29 2.25 9.56
N GLU A 58 -17.70 1.64 10.67
CA GLU A 58 -17.55 0.20 10.91
C GLU A 58 -18.11 -0.67 9.78
N LYS A 59 -19.26 -0.30 9.21
CA LYS A 59 -19.90 -1.02 8.08
C LYS A 59 -19.07 -1.04 6.79
N LYS A 60 -18.12 -0.11 6.62
CA LYS A 60 -17.27 0.03 5.44
C LYS A 60 -15.81 -0.34 5.73
N ARG A 61 -15.49 -0.64 6.98
CA ARG A 61 -14.12 -0.93 7.41
C ARG A 61 -13.71 -2.29 6.86
N VAL A 62 -12.53 -2.35 6.26
CA VAL A 62 -11.95 -3.58 5.73
C VAL A 62 -10.64 -3.84 6.44
N SER A 63 -10.56 -4.95 7.18
CA SER A 63 -9.30 -5.42 7.79
C SER A 63 -8.39 -6.10 6.76
N PRO A 64 -7.09 -6.29 7.05
CA PRO A 64 -6.20 -7.02 6.16
C PRO A 64 -6.68 -8.45 5.92
N LEU A 65 -7.17 -9.13 6.97
CA LEU A 65 -7.77 -10.45 6.86
C LEU A 65 -8.91 -10.46 5.82
N GLN A 66 -9.89 -9.58 5.98
CA GLN A 66 -11.03 -9.48 5.05
C GLN A 66 -10.60 -9.15 3.62
N HIS A 67 -9.58 -8.30 3.47
CA HIS A 67 -9.02 -7.95 2.16
C HIS A 67 -8.38 -9.17 1.48
N LEU A 68 -7.54 -9.92 2.19
CA LEU A 68 -6.90 -11.13 1.66
C LEU A 68 -7.93 -12.21 1.36
N THR A 69 -8.92 -12.44 2.22
CA THR A 69 -9.99 -13.40 1.97
C THR A 69 -10.74 -13.07 0.68
N LYS A 70 -11.11 -11.80 0.47
CA LYS A 70 -11.77 -11.35 -0.77
C LYS A 70 -10.86 -11.51 -2.00
N LEU A 71 -9.57 -11.21 -1.86
CA LEU A 71 -8.60 -11.34 -2.95
C LEU A 71 -8.44 -12.81 -3.38
N ILE A 72 -8.34 -13.73 -2.42
CA ILE A 72 -8.25 -15.17 -2.68
C ILE A 72 -9.53 -15.68 -3.32
N ALA A 73 -10.68 -15.38 -2.72
CA ALA A 73 -11.99 -15.82 -3.21
C ALA A 73 -12.24 -15.35 -4.66
N ALA A 74 -11.89 -14.10 -4.98
CA ALA A 74 -12.03 -13.56 -6.32
C ALA A 74 -11.05 -14.17 -7.33
N ARG A 75 -9.80 -14.44 -6.92
CA ARG A 75 -8.78 -15.02 -7.81
C ARG A 75 -9.04 -16.49 -8.11
N ASP A 76 -9.42 -17.25 -7.09
CA ASP A 76 -9.58 -18.70 -7.17
C ASP A 76 -11.03 -19.11 -7.49
N GLU A 77 -11.93 -18.13 -7.68
CA GLU A 77 -13.36 -18.31 -7.98
C GLU A 77 -14.09 -19.19 -6.96
N ILE A 78 -13.73 -19.06 -5.68
CA ILE A 78 -14.32 -19.80 -4.56
C ILE A 78 -15.14 -18.89 -3.65
N ASP A 79 -16.03 -19.48 -2.85
CA ASP A 79 -16.73 -18.74 -1.79
C ASP A 79 -15.77 -18.29 -0.69
N VAL A 80 -16.02 -17.11 -0.12
CA VAL A 80 -15.23 -16.50 0.98
C VAL A 80 -15.07 -17.47 2.17
N LYS A 81 -16.06 -18.33 2.43
CA LYS A 81 -16.03 -19.33 3.53
C LYS A 81 -15.11 -20.51 3.25
N GLN A 82 -14.72 -20.73 2.01
CA GLN A 82 -13.82 -21.83 1.61
C GLN A 82 -12.34 -21.44 1.70
N VAL A 83 -12.04 -20.16 1.97
CA VAL A 83 -10.67 -19.69 2.15
C VAL A 83 -10.08 -20.28 3.43
N THR A 84 -9.03 -21.09 3.28
CA THR A 84 -8.35 -21.74 4.41
C THR A 84 -7.22 -20.89 4.98
N GLN A 85 -6.81 -21.17 6.22
CA GLN A 85 -5.67 -20.49 6.87
C GLN A 85 -4.38 -20.63 6.06
N LYS A 86 -4.16 -21.79 5.42
CA LYS A 86 -2.98 -22.03 4.57
C LYS A 86 -2.96 -21.10 3.35
N MET A 87 -4.11 -20.78 2.78
CA MET A 87 -4.22 -19.83 1.66
C MET A 87 -3.94 -18.40 2.14
N LEU A 88 -4.46 -18.04 3.31
CA LEU A 88 -4.20 -16.73 3.92
C LEU A 88 -2.72 -16.53 4.24
N ALA A 89 -2.07 -17.51 4.88
CA ALA A 89 -0.65 -17.47 5.20
C ALA A 89 0.21 -17.26 3.94
N LYS A 90 -0.14 -17.93 2.84
CA LYS A 90 0.54 -17.77 1.54
C LYS A 90 0.39 -16.35 0.97
N GLU A 91 -0.77 -15.72 1.16
CA GLU A 91 -1.08 -14.39 0.63
C GLU A 91 -0.75 -13.25 1.60
N ASN A 92 -0.42 -13.55 2.85
CA ASN A 92 0.00 -12.59 3.88
C ASN A 92 1.42 -12.08 3.63
N THR A 93 1.61 -11.43 2.48
CA THR A 93 2.88 -10.90 2.02
C THR A 93 2.96 -9.40 2.25
N LEU A 94 4.18 -8.87 2.34
CA LEU A 94 4.45 -7.44 2.38
C LEU A 94 3.72 -6.68 1.26
N ALA A 95 3.78 -7.22 0.03
CA ALA A 95 3.15 -6.59 -1.14
C ALA A 95 1.62 -6.50 -0.99
N ASN A 96 0.96 -7.56 -0.54
CA ASN A 96 -0.49 -7.54 -0.36
C ASN A 96 -0.91 -6.66 0.82
N ARG A 97 -0.11 -6.60 1.90
CA ARG A 97 -0.35 -5.66 3.01
C ARG A 97 -0.23 -4.21 2.55
N VAL A 98 0.78 -3.87 1.75
CA VAL A 98 0.91 -2.53 1.16
C VAL A 98 -0.29 -2.21 0.25
N ARG A 99 -0.73 -3.16 -0.60
CA ARG A 99 -1.93 -2.97 -1.44
C ARG A 99 -3.18 -2.67 -0.60
N TRP A 100 -3.41 -3.46 0.46
CA TRP A 100 -4.50 -3.20 1.40
C TRP A 100 -4.38 -1.80 2.02
N MET A 101 -3.22 -1.43 2.55
CA MET A 101 -3.02 -0.10 3.16
C MET A 101 -3.31 1.02 2.16
N LEU A 102 -2.78 0.92 0.94
CA LEU A 102 -2.96 1.93 -0.09
C LEU A 102 -4.43 2.09 -0.48
N LYS A 103 -5.15 0.99 -0.64
CA LYS A 103 -6.57 0.98 -1.00
C LYS A 103 -7.46 1.44 0.15
N GLU A 104 -7.42 0.73 1.28
CA GLU A 104 -8.41 0.85 2.36
C GLU A 104 -8.07 1.97 3.34
N THR A 105 -6.80 2.34 3.49
CA THR A 105 -6.38 3.36 4.48
C THR A 105 -5.93 4.67 3.87
N MET A 106 -5.44 4.68 2.62
CA MET A 106 -4.83 5.85 1.99
C MET A 106 -5.56 6.36 0.74
N GLY A 107 -6.67 5.73 0.33
CA GLY A 107 -7.44 6.15 -0.85
C GLY A 107 -6.64 6.19 -2.15
N SER A 108 -5.59 5.37 -2.23
CA SER A 108 -4.59 5.34 -3.31
C SER A 108 -4.62 3.99 -4.03
N ASP A 109 -5.81 3.51 -4.41
CA ASP A 109 -5.96 2.25 -5.13
C ASP A 109 -5.27 2.32 -6.51
N GLY A 110 -4.69 1.19 -6.96
CA GLY A 110 -3.97 1.07 -8.24
C GLY A 110 -2.58 1.73 -8.31
N GLU A 111 -1.99 2.10 -7.17
CA GLU A 111 -0.69 2.80 -7.17
C GLU A 111 0.47 1.91 -7.65
N PHE A 112 0.37 0.59 -7.50
CA PHE A 112 1.39 -0.34 -7.99
C PHE A 112 1.49 -0.30 -9.52
N GLU A 113 0.34 -0.22 -10.18
CA GLU A 113 0.18 -0.20 -11.63
C GLU A 113 0.68 1.14 -12.18
N ARG A 114 0.31 2.26 -11.53
CA ARG A 114 0.85 3.59 -11.86
C ARG A 114 2.37 3.63 -11.71
N ARG A 115 2.90 3.06 -10.63
CA ARG A 115 4.35 3.02 -10.40
C ARG A 115 5.06 2.13 -11.42
N ARG A 116 4.46 1.00 -11.82
CA ARG A 116 4.99 0.15 -12.88
C ARG A 116 5.07 0.89 -14.22
N ALA A 117 4.02 1.63 -14.58
CA ALA A 117 4.00 2.46 -15.78
C ALA A 117 5.06 3.58 -15.73
N GLU A 118 5.21 4.26 -14.59
CA GLU A 118 6.25 5.28 -14.40
C GLU A 118 7.66 4.69 -14.55
N LEU A 119 7.90 3.50 -13.98
CA LEU A 119 9.19 2.82 -14.07
C LEU A 119 9.52 2.38 -15.50
N ALA A 120 8.53 1.91 -16.27
CA ALA A 120 8.70 1.60 -17.69
C ALA A 120 9.16 2.83 -18.47
N LEU A 121 8.50 3.98 -18.29
CA LEU A 121 8.89 5.25 -18.91
C LEU A 121 10.30 5.69 -18.53
N LEU A 122 10.69 5.54 -17.26
CA LEU A 122 12.04 5.90 -16.79
C LEU A 122 13.14 4.98 -17.34
N ARG A 123 12.80 3.74 -17.69
CA ARG A 123 13.72 2.78 -18.33
C ARG A 123 13.84 2.99 -19.84
N GLY A 124 12.97 3.80 -20.43
CA GLY A 124 12.89 4.00 -21.88
C GLY A 124 11.95 3.02 -22.58
N ASP A 125 11.18 2.22 -21.84
CA ASP A 125 10.17 1.33 -22.39
C ASP A 125 8.96 2.18 -22.81
N LEU A 126 8.92 2.60 -24.08
CA LEU A 126 7.76 3.29 -24.63
C LEU A 126 6.60 2.28 -24.81
N PRO A 127 5.35 2.64 -24.43
CA PRO A 127 4.20 1.79 -24.71
C PRO A 127 4.01 1.69 -26.23
N GLY A 128 4.28 0.51 -26.80
CA GLY A 128 4.05 0.21 -28.23
C GLY A 128 5.23 -0.38 -29.02
N GLN A 129 6.40 -0.64 -28.42
CA GLN A 129 7.56 -1.18 -29.16
C GLN A 129 7.70 -2.72 -29.21
N ASN A 130 6.70 -3.48 -28.76
CA ASN A 130 6.66 -4.93 -29.00
C ASN A 130 5.61 -5.25 -30.08
N VAL A 131 5.97 -4.97 -31.33
CA VAL A 131 5.42 -5.67 -32.49
C VAL A 131 6.61 -6.08 -33.37
N SER A 132 6.67 -7.37 -33.72
CA SER A 132 7.70 -8.07 -34.53
C SER A 132 9.01 -8.34 -33.78
N GLU A 133 9.57 -9.56 -33.70
CA GLU A 133 9.51 -10.75 -34.56
C GLU A 133 9.29 -12.05 -33.76
#